data_AF-A0A953NYK2-F1
#
_entry.id   AF-A0A953NYK2-F1
#
_cell.length_a   1.000
_cell.length_b   1.000
_cell.length_c   1.000
_cell.angle_alpha   90.00
_cell.angle_beta   90.00
_cell.angle_gamma   90.00
#
_symmetry.space_group_name_H-M   'P 1'
#
loop_
_entity.id
_entity.type
_entity.pdbx_description
1 polymer ?
#
loop_
_entity_poly.entity_id
_entity_poly.type
_entity_poly.pdbx_seq_one_letter_code
_entity_poly.pdbx_strand_id
1 'polypeptide(L)'
;MSCKRRNTDVTDRAQRYRARSCVDERVMKRCGFCGANKNMRVHHLNGNESDNDPQNLIGACHACNGLIGFLLKRHNIGRGVDLEYKKNPEGARNLAQWMMAVKSMKGESQEMTPRQAIAMIRATSPNRRAHFADDIWKIRRAKGTDRRVPF
;
A
#
# COMPACT_ATOMS: atom_id res chain seq x y z
N MET A 1 -7.15 -15.65 18.68
CA MET A 1 -7.12 -14.41 17.86
C MET A 1 -7.33 -14.79 16.41
N SER A 2 -8.46 -14.44 15.80
CA SER A 2 -8.71 -14.77 14.39
C SER A 2 -8.00 -13.75 13.49
N CYS A 3 -6.90 -14.14 12.86
CA CYS A 3 -6.24 -13.32 11.85
C CYS A 3 -7.23 -13.06 10.70
N LYS A 4 -7.43 -11.79 10.32
CA LYS A 4 -8.34 -11.46 9.20
C LYS A 4 -7.75 -11.99 7.90
N ARG A 5 -8.55 -12.78 7.17
CA ARG A 5 -8.19 -13.30 5.83
C ARG A 5 -7.80 -12.15 4.89
N ARG A 6 -7.00 -12.50 3.88
CA ARG A 6 -6.55 -11.61 2.80
C ARG A 6 -7.67 -10.69 2.33
N ASN A 7 -7.41 -9.37 2.38
CA ASN A 7 -8.27 -8.37 1.76
C ASN A 7 -7.63 -7.96 0.43
N THR A 8 -8.28 -8.30 -0.68
CA THR A 8 -7.84 -8.05 -2.05
C THR A 8 -7.79 -6.57 -2.41
N ASP A 9 -8.45 -5.71 -1.64
CA ASP A 9 -8.61 -4.27 -1.94
C ASP A 9 -7.46 -3.42 -1.35
N VAL A 10 -6.51 -4.07 -0.66
CA VAL A 10 -5.48 -3.40 0.15
C VAL A 10 -4.11 -3.77 -0.37
N THR A 11 -3.25 -2.79 -0.67
CA THR A 11 -1.89 -3.04 -1.22
C THR A 11 -1.07 -3.99 -0.34
N ASP A 12 -0.12 -4.72 -0.91
CA ASP A 12 0.77 -5.62 -0.16
C ASP A 12 1.52 -4.89 0.98
N ARG A 13 1.93 -3.64 0.74
CA ARG A 13 2.48 -2.77 1.80
C ARG A 13 1.49 -2.55 2.96
N ALA A 14 0.22 -2.34 2.67
CA ALA A 14 -0.82 -2.21 3.67
C ALA A 14 -1.19 -3.56 4.32
N GLN A 15 -0.99 -4.69 3.62
CA GLN A 15 -1.10 -6.03 4.21
C GLN A 15 0.03 -6.31 5.22
N ARG A 16 1.27 -5.86 4.99
CA ARG A 16 2.36 -5.95 6.01
C ARG A 16 1.99 -5.33 7.36
N TYR A 17 1.30 -4.18 7.36
CA TYR A 17 0.86 -3.56 8.62
C TYR A 17 -0.21 -4.41 9.33
N ARG A 18 -1.01 -5.17 8.58
CA ARG A 18 -2.03 -6.08 9.13
C ARG A 18 -1.43 -7.40 9.60
N ALA A 19 -0.40 -7.91 8.94
CA ALA A 19 0.31 -9.13 9.35
C ALA A 19 0.81 -9.04 10.80
N ARG A 20 1.19 -7.83 11.26
CA ARG A 20 1.61 -7.60 12.66
C ARG A 20 0.53 -7.92 13.69
N SER A 21 -0.76 -7.75 13.35
CA SER A 21 -1.86 -8.13 14.25
C SER A 21 -2.14 -9.64 14.28
N CYS A 22 -1.50 -10.42 13.41
CA CYS A 22 -1.67 -11.88 13.31
C CYS A 22 -0.54 -12.67 13.95
N VAL A 23 0.46 -11.97 14.51
CA VAL A 23 1.66 -12.56 15.11
C VAL A 23 1.58 -12.44 16.62
N ASP A 24 1.90 -13.53 17.34
CA ASP A 24 2.08 -13.49 18.79
C ASP A 24 3.25 -12.55 19.13
N GLU A 25 3.03 -11.57 20.02
CA GLU A 25 4.07 -10.64 20.44
C GLU A 25 5.34 -11.34 20.97
N ARG A 26 5.21 -12.57 21.49
CA ARG A 26 6.35 -13.38 21.95
C ARG A 26 7.35 -13.65 20.83
N VAL A 27 6.91 -13.92 19.61
CA VAL A 27 7.85 -14.18 18.49
C VAL A 27 8.54 -12.90 18.02
N MET A 28 8.04 -11.73 18.42
CA MET A 28 8.69 -10.44 18.14
C MET A 28 9.80 -10.08 19.14
N LYS A 29 10.03 -10.90 20.20
CA LYS A 29 11.09 -10.66 21.18
C LYS A 29 12.49 -11.05 20.71
N ARG A 30 12.58 -12.06 19.84
CA ARG A 30 13.85 -12.57 19.28
C ARG A 30 13.70 -12.95 17.83
N CYS A 31 14.73 -12.69 17.04
CA CYS A 31 14.83 -13.10 15.65
C CYS A 31 14.85 -14.62 15.56
N GLY A 32 13.88 -15.19 14.86
CA GLY A 32 13.82 -16.62 14.61
C GLY A 32 14.96 -17.16 13.74
N PHE A 33 15.72 -16.27 13.08
CA PHE A 33 16.86 -16.67 12.24
C PHE A 33 18.21 -16.57 12.97
N CYS A 34 18.49 -15.46 13.67
CA CYS A 34 19.80 -15.20 14.29
C CYS A 34 19.76 -14.93 15.80
N GLY A 35 18.58 -14.96 16.43
CA GLY A 35 18.42 -14.75 17.87
C GLY A 35 18.53 -13.30 18.35
N ALA A 36 18.85 -12.33 17.49
CA ALA A 36 18.91 -10.90 17.82
C ALA A 36 17.56 -10.37 18.35
N ASN A 37 17.58 -9.34 19.19
CA ASN A 37 16.39 -8.79 19.87
C ASN A 37 16.10 -7.31 19.53
N LYS A 38 16.73 -6.77 18.48
CA LYS A 38 16.59 -5.37 18.06
C LYS A 38 16.05 -5.27 16.64
N ASN A 39 15.35 -4.16 16.35
CA ASN A 39 14.82 -3.83 15.01
C ASN A 39 13.96 -4.94 14.39
N MET A 40 13.04 -5.48 15.20
CA MET A 40 12.22 -6.64 14.90
C MET A 40 11.04 -6.31 13.98
N ARG A 41 10.84 -7.17 12.97
CA ARG A 41 9.80 -7.07 11.93
C ARG A 41 9.15 -8.43 11.73
N VAL A 42 7.92 -8.44 11.24
CA VAL A 42 7.28 -9.68 10.78
C VAL A 42 7.90 -10.09 9.45
N HIS A 43 8.18 -11.37 9.28
CA HIS A 43 8.65 -11.99 8.06
C HIS A 43 7.71 -13.13 7.66
N HIS A 44 7.45 -13.26 6.36
CA HIS A 44 6.62 -14.31 5.77
C HIS A 44 7.56 -15.40 5.24
N LEU A 45 7.52 -16.60 5.80
CA LEU A 45 8.45 -17.69 5.49
C LEU A 45 8.34 -18.14 4.02
N ASN A 46 7.13 -18.15 3.47
CA ASN A 46 6.88 -18.51 2.08
C ASN A 46 7.08 -17.36 1.09
N GLY A 47 7.49 -16.16 1.54
CA GLY A 47 7.66 -15.00 0.65
C GLY A 47 6.37 -14.42 0.07
N ASN A 48 5.19 -14.81 0.57
CA ASN A 48 3.90 -14.27 0.17
C ASN A 48 3.32 -13.37 1.27
N GLU A 49 3.39 -12.05 1.06
CA GLU A 49 2.90 -11.05 2.03
C GLU A 49 1.38 -11.06 2.24
N SER A 50 0.65 -11.77 1.37
CA SER A 50 -0.79 -11.95 1.48
C SER A 50 -1.21 -13.21 2.23
N ASP A 51 -0.25 -13.98 2.73
CA ASP A 51 -0.49 -15.17 3.54
C ASP A 51 -0.19 -14.91 5.01
N ASN A 52 -1.24 -14.51 5.74
CA ASN A 52 -1.14 -14.18 7.17
C ASN A 52 -1.41 -15.39 8.08
N ASP A 53 -1.27 -16.63 7.59
CA ASP A 53 -1.30 -17.78 8.49
C ASP A 53 -0.22 -17.60 9.58
N PRO A 54 -0.55 -17.65 10.89
CA PRO A 54 0.44 -17.52 11.94
C PRO A 54 1.63 -18.47 11.82
N GLN A 55 1.45 -19.65 11.21
CA GLN A 55 2.54 -20.60 10.95
C GLN A 55 3.51 -20.12 9.86
N ASN A 56 3.05 -19.25 8.96
CA ASN A 56 3.87 -18.61 7.93
C ASN A 56 4.61 -17.36 8.45
N LEU A 57 4.31 -16.90 9.67
CA LEU A 57 4.84 -15.64 10.20
C LEU A 57 5.90 -15.88 11.27
N ILE A 58 7.02 -15.15 11.17
CA ILE A 58 8.09 -15.18 12.17
C ILE A 58 8.59 -13.78 12.49
N GLY A 59 9.05 -13.55 13.71
CA GLY A 59 9.79 -12.35 14.05
C GLY A 59 11.22 -12.43 13.52
N ALA A 60 11.65 -11.41 12.78
CA ALA A 60 12.99 -11.32 12.22
C ALA A 60 13.59 -9.93 12.47
N CYS A 61 14.89 -9.86 12.80
CA CYS A 61 15.59 -8.58 12.84
C CYS A 61 15.68 -8.00 11.41
N HIS A 62 15.86 -6.68 11.30
CA HIS A 62 15.90 -6.00 10.00
C HIS A 62 16.90 -6.61 9.01
N ALA A 63 18.10 -6.98 9.49
CA ALA A 63 19.15 -7.58 8.66
C ALA A 63 18.73 -8.94 8.09
N CYS A 64 18.27 -9.87 8.94
CA CYS A 64 17.79 -11.19 8.49
C CYS A 64 16.55 -11.06 7.59
N ASN A 65 15.62 -10.16 7.92
CA ASN A 65 14.43 -9.94 7.11
C ASN A 65 14.80 -9.53 5.66
N GLY A 66 15.79 -8.65 5.50
CA GLY A 66 16.32 -8.25 4.19
C GLY A 66 17.07 -9.38 3.47
N LEU A 67 17.96 -10.08 4.18
CA LEU A 67 18.75 -11.18 3.62
C LEU A 67 17.88 -12.34 3.14
N ILE A 68 16.97 -12.83 3.98
CA ILE A 68 16.05 -13.91 3.61
C ILE A 68 15.10 -13.46 2.51
N GLY A 69 14.59 -12.21 2.57
CA GLY A 69 13.77 -11.66 1.49
C GLY A 69 14.49 -11.65 0.14
N PHE A 70 15.79 -11.32 0.12
CA PHE A 70 16.61 -11.40 -1.09
C PHE A 70 16.80 -12.84 -1.58
N LEU A 71 17.05 -13.78 -0.67
CA LEU A 71 17.17 -15.20 -1.00
C LEU A 71 15.88 -15.76 -1.60
N LEU A 72 14.73 -15.52 -0.96
CA LEU A 72 13.43 -15.93 -1.47
C LEU A 72 13.20 -15.40 -2.89
N LYS A 73 13.46 -14.10 -3.11
CA LYS A 73 13.38 -13.49 -4.45
C LYS A 73 14.33 -14.15 -5.45
N ARG A 74 15.60 -14.37 -5.08
CA ARG A 74 16.61 -14.98 -5.95
C ARG A 74 16.21 -16.40 -6.40
N HIS A 75 15.49 -17.12 -5.54
CA HIS A 75 15.04 -18.49 -5.80
C HIS A 75 13.59 -18.56 -6.33
N ASN A 76 12.97 -17.44 -6.68
CA ASN A 76 11.57 -17.37 -7.13
C ASN A 76 10.59 -18.02 -6.13
N ILE A 77 10.88 -17.92 -4.83
CA ILE A 77 10.00 -18.43 -3.76
C ILE A 77 9.06 -17.30 -3.33
N GLY A 78 7.77 -17.65 -3.26
CA GLY A 78 6.71 -16.75 -2.87
C GLY A 78 6.09 -16.00 -4.05
N ARG A 79 5.45 -14.88 -3.74
CA ARG A 79 4.82 -14.02 -4.73
C ARG A 79 5.57 -12.71 -4.74
N GLY A 80 6.07 -12.32 -5.92
CA GLY A 80 6.55 -10.96 -6.09
C GLY A 80 5.45 -9.99 -5.67
N VAL A 81 5.79 -8.99 -4.85
CA VAL A 81 4.87 -7.92 -4.48
C VAL A 81 4.20 -7.46 -5.77
N ASP A 82 2.87 -7.54 -5.82
CA ASP A 82 2.14 -7.30 -7.06
C ASP A 82 2.19 -5.80 -7.33
N LEU A 83 3.31 -5.39 -7.93
CA LEU A 83 3.56 -4.04 -8.42
C LEU A 83 2.85 -3.84 -9.76
N GLU A 84 1.94 -4.73 -10.17
CA GLU A 84 1.02 -4.53 -11.30
C GLU A 84 0.04 -3.37 -11.01
N TYR A 85 0.60 -2.16 -10.84
CA TYR A 85 0.15 -1.02 -11.60
C TYR A 85 0.07 -1.51 -13.03
N LYS A 86 -1.14 -1.53 -13.63
CA LYS A 86 -1.33 -1.82 -15.05
C LYS A 86 -0.14 -1.27 -15.84
N LYS A 87 0.55 -2.10 -16.61
CA LYS A 87 1.60 -1.68 -17.54
C LYS A 87 0.94 -0.63 -18.46
N ASN A 88 1.17 0.65 -18.19
CA ASN A 88 0.48 1.83 -18.75
C ASN A 88 -0.95 2.07 -18.23
N PRO A 89 -1.14 2.56 -16.98
CA PRO A 89 -2.41 3.19 -16.63
C PRO A 89 -2.48 4.47 -17.46
N GLU A 90 -3.62 4.75 -18.10
CA GLU A 90 -3.82 6.09 -18.65
C GLU A 90 -4.07 7.07 -17.50
N GLY A 91 -3.48 8.27 -17.61
CA GLY A 91 -3.77 9.35 -16.68
C GLY A 91 -5.21 9.83 -16.78
N ALA A 92 -5.67 10.60 -15.79
CA ALA A 92 -6.98 11.21 -15.82
C ALA A 92 -7.11 12.14 -17.05
N ARG A 93 -8.11 11.89 -17.90
CA ARG A 93 -8.35 12.67 -19.12
C ARG A 93 -9.10 13.96 -18.81
N ASN A 94 -9.94 13.95 -17.77
CA ASN A 94 -10.77 15.08 -17.35
C ASN A 94 -10.83 15.25 -15.81
N LEU A 95 -11.38 16.38 -15.37
CA LEU A 95 -11.48 16.73 -13.96
C LEU A 95 -12.32 15.74 -13.15
N ALA A 96 -13.37 15.16 -13.73
CA ALA A 96 -14.22 14.19 -13.04
C ALA A 96 -13.44 12.92 -12.69
N GLN A 97 -12.68 12.37 -13.62
CA GLN A 97 -11.79 11.23 -13.39
C GLN A 97 -10.71 11.54 -12.36
N TRP A 98 -10.11 12.73 -12.41
CA TRP A 98 -9.14 13.18 -11.41
C TRP A 98 -9.75 13.24 -10.00
N MET A 99 -10.93 13.86 -9.86
CA MET A 99 -11.63 13.97 -8.59
C MET A 99 -12.07 12.61 -8.04
N MET A 100 -12.52 11.70 -8.92
CA MET A 100 -12.86 10.33 -8.54
C MET A 100 -11.64 9.60 -7.97
N ALA A 101 -10.48 9.71 -8.62
CA ALA A 101 -9.24 9.12 -8.10
C ALA A 101 -8.81 9.72 -6.75
N VAL A 102 -8.86 11.03 -6.61
CA VAL A 102 -8.51 11.69 -5.33
C VAL A 102 -9.47 11.27 -4.20
N LYS A 103 -10.78 11.18 -4.48
CA LYS A 103 -11.78 10.76 -3.48
C LYS A 103 -11.63 9.29 -3.11
N SER A 104 -11.41 8.41 -4.08
CA SER A 104 -11.17 6.99 -3.82
C SER A 104 -9.89 6.74 -3.03
N MET A 105 -8.84 7.56 -3.23
CA MET A 105 -7.64 7.53 -2.39
C MET A 105 -7.92 7.87 -0.92
N LYS A 106 -8.88 8.76 -0.65
CA LYS A 106 -9.29 9.16 0.69
C LYS A 106 -10.34 8.23 1.31
N GLY A 107 -10.82 7.24 0.57
CA GLY A 107 -11.94 6.39 0.98
C GLY A 107 -13.30 7.07 0.90
N GLU A 108 -13.39 8.22 0.22
CA GLU A 108 -14.62 9.01 0.03
C GLU A 108 -15.43 8.54 -1.20
N SER A 109 -14.91 7.59 -1.99
CA SER A 109 -15.58 7.03 -3.17
C SER A 109 -15.22 5.56 -3.38
N GLN A 110 -16.21 4.75 -3.74
CA GLN A 110 -16.05 3.32 -4.07
C GLN A 110 -15.99 3.05 -5.59
N GLU A 111 -16.09 4.09 -6.43
CA GLU A 111 -16.10 3.98 -7.90
C GLU A 111 -14.81 3.42 -8.48
N MET A 112 -13.70 3.58 -7.74
CA MET A 112 -12.45 2.89 -8.03
C MET A 112 -11.77 2.44 -6.75
N THR A 113 -11.05 1.32 -6.83
CA THR A 113 -10.23 0.86 -5.71
C THR A 113 -9.10 1.86 -5.42
N PRO A 114 -8.62 1.97 -4.17
CA PRO A 114 -7.45 2.80 -3.85
C PRO A 114 -6.25 2.47 -4.75
N ARG A 115 -6.11 1.21 -5.17
CA ARG A 115 -5.06 0.76 -6.10
C ARG A 115 -5.19 1.40 -7.48
N GLN A 116 -6.38 1.34 -8.08
CA GLN A 116 -6.67 1.98 -9.38
C GLN A 116 -6.49 3.50 -9.31
N ALA A 117 -6.87 4.11 -8.19
CA ALA A 117 -6.70 5.53 -7.95
C ALA A 117 -5.21 5.96 -7.93
N ILE A 118 -4.34 5.24 -7.21
CA ILE A 118 -2.89 5.50 -7.22
C ILE A 118 -2.32 5.36 -8.62
N ALA A 119 -2.73 4.32 -9.36
CA ALA A 119 -2.26 4.08 -10.72
C ALA A 119 -2.59 5.25 -11.66
N MET A 120 -3.85 5.70 -11.65
CA MET A 120 -4.31 6.85 -12.45
C MET A 120 -3.59 8.14 -12.04
N ILE A 121 -3.45 8.40 -10.73
CA ILE A 121 -2.76 9.60 -10.24
C ILE A 121 -1.32 9.60 -10.73
N ARG A 122 -0.58 8.49 -10.56
CA ARG A 122 0.82 8.36 -11.01
C ARG A 122 0.97 8.53 -12.52
N ALA A 123 0.06 7.95 -13.30
CA ALA A 123 0.03 8.09 -14.75
C ALA A 123 -0.33 9.49 -15.25
N THR A 124 -1.06 10.28 -14.45
CA THR A 124 -1.39 11.66 -14.81
C THR A 124 -0.12 12.52 -14.71
N SER A 125 0.27 13.18 -15.81
CA SER A 125 1.49 14.00 -15.85
C SER A 125 1.43 15.19 -14.87
N PRO A 126 2.57 15.68 -14.34
CA PRO A 126 2.59 16.83 -13.44
C PRO A 126 1.85 18.06 -14.01
N ASN A 127 2.06 18.37 -15.30
CA ASN A 127 1.38 19.47 -15.98
C ASN A 127 -0.15 19.28 -15.97
N ARG A 128 -0.63 18.06 -16.20
CA ARG A 128 -2.08 17.79 -16.19
C ARG A 128 -2.67 17.90 -14.79
N ARG A 129 -1.92 17.49 -13.75
CA ARG A 129 -2.33 17.66 -12.34
C ARG A 129 -2.43 19.14 -11.96
N ALA A 130 -1.48 19.97 -12.44
CA ALA A 130 -1.52 21.41 -12.23
C ALA A 130 -2.77 22.04 -12.87
N HIS A 131 -3.10 21.68 -14.12
CA HIS A 131 -4.34 22.13 -14.76
C HIS A 131 -5.60 21.76 -13.96
N PHE A 132 -5.68 20.53 -13.43
CA PHE A 132 -6.82 20.16 -12.59
C PHE A 132 -6.87 20.96 -11.28
N ALA A 133 -5.73 21.28 -10.68
CA ALA A 133 -5.69 22.15 -9.51
C ALA A 133 -6.23 23.55 -9.83
N ASP A 134 -5.83 24.12 -10.98
CA ASP A 134 -6.35 25.42 -11.44
C ASP A 134 -7.87 25.38 -11.66
N ASP A 135 -8.37 24.32 -12.29
CA ASP A 135 -9.82 24.14 -12.51
C ASP A 135 -10.58 24.03 -11.18
N ILE A 136 -10.05 23.29 -10.20
CA ILE A 136 -10.63 23.20 -8.85
C ILE A 136 -10.65 24.59 -8.19
N TRP A 137 -9.56 25.36 -8.29
CA TRP A 137 -9.50 26.71 -7.73
C TRP A 137 -10.44 27.70 -8.42
N LYS A 138 -10.61 27.60 -9.74
CA LYS A 138 -11.63 28.38 -10.48
C LYS A 138 -13.04 28.06 -9.97
N ILE A 139 -13.38 26.77 -9.82
CA ILE A 139 -14.68 26.34 -9.29
C ILE A 139 -14.88 26.82 -7.85
N ARG A 140 -13.85 26.71 -6.99
CA ARG A 140 -13.92 27.16 -5.59
C ARG A 140 -14.17 28.67 -5.49
N ARG A 141 -13.46 29.46 -6.28
CA ARG A 141 -13.65 30.92 -6.37
C ARG A 141 -15.05 31.28 -6.85
N ALA A 142 -15.53 30.64 -7.91
CA ALA A 142 -16.90 30.85 -8.41
C ALA A 142 -17.98 30.53 -7.35
N LYS A 143 -17.70 29.56 -6.46
CA LYS A 143 -18.59 29.17 -5.36
C LYS A 143 -18.35 29.96 -4.06
N GLY A 144 -17.38 30.87 -4.01
CA GLY A 144 -17.00 31.60 -2.78
C GLY A 144 -16.44 30.71 -1.66
N THR A 145 -15.97 29.50 -1.99
CA THR A 145 -15.44 28.50 -1.03
C THR A 145 -13.92 28.48 -0.95
N ASP A 146 -13.25 29.35 -1.69
CA ASP A 146 -11.79 29.51 -1.74
C ASP A 146 -11.21 30.04 -0.42
N ARG A 147 -12.01 30.76 0.38
CA ARG A 147 -11.58 31.38 1.65
C ARG A 147 -11.58 30.46 2.87
N ARG A 148 -12.17 29.27 2.78
CA ARG A 148 -12.14 28.25 3.86
C ARG A 148 -11.32 27.06 3.41
N VAL A 149 -10.02 27.08 3.72
CA VAL A 149 -9.16 25.92 3.54
C VAL A 149 -8.88 25.35 4.94
N PRO A 150 -9.45 24.17 5.30
CA PRO A 150 -9.09 23.52 6.55
C PRO A 150 -7.73 22.85 6.30
N PHE A 151 -6.67 23.44 6.83
CA PHE A 151 -5.42 22.72 7.05
C PHE A 151 -5.54 21.94 8.37
#